data_AF-A0AAD7HDY7-F1
#
_entry.id   AF-A0AAD7HDY7-F1
#
_cell.length_a   1.000
_cell.length_b   1.000
_cell.length_c   1.000
_cell.angle_alpha   90.00
_cell.angle_beta   90.00
_cell.angle_gamma   90.00
#
_symmetry.space_group_name_H-M   'P 1'
#
loop_
_entity.id
_entity.type
_entity.pdbx_description
1 polymer ?
#
loop_
_entity_poly.entity_id
_entity_poly.type
_entity_poly.pdbx_seq_one_letter_code
_entity_poly.pdbx_strand_id
1 'polypeptide(L)'
;MSLEAALHAVLGETPVPGLSSAFRLFTFIVSSVQAARESKKQLQVLAKGVGELLSTLNLEIRESRIVATSCVKPLGDLENLLQDIHRFVQKERDKPFLKSLFNKDQRINQIESFYRHIGLTVSAFNISGLLSIQDMFRNNETARIEDMSMLNAQLKRLEQNQDDLRNVLEINHSNMLAMMASLQRRLNAAPNNNQEQTFYSHTLQYLTSMSGRQVQLEDWMIAPFDVEYGQEIGVGGFGKVYRGTWNQTEVAIKVLHNVAGFTPSVVVGCSTHME
;
A
#
# COMPACT_ATOMS: atom_id res chain seq x y z
N MET A 1 -2.41 6.19 23.60
CA MET A 1 -2.84 7.35 22.78
C MET A 1 -3.49 6.85 21.49
N SER A 2 -4.69 7.33 21.16
CA SER A 2 -5.43 7.04 19.91
C SER A 2 -4.94 7.92 18.76
N LEU A 3 -5.29 7.59 17.50
CA LEU A 3 -4.96 8.42 16.34
C LEU A 3 -5.57 9.83 16.44
N GLU A 4 -6.81 9.94 16.92
CA GLU A 4 -7.49 11.21 17.19
C GLU A 4 -6.70 12.07 18.18
N ALA A 5 -6.20 11.46 19.27
CA ALA A 5 -5.40 12.17 20.26
C ALA A 5 -4.05 12.64 19.68
N ALA A 6 -3.43 11.85 18.81
CA ALA A 6 -2.22 12.27 18.11
C ALA A 6 -2.49 13.43 17.13
N LEU A 7 -3.61 13.39 16.40
CA LEU A 7 -4.03 14.49 15.54
C LEU A 7 -4.27 15.77 16.34
N HIS A 8 -4.99 15.68 17.46
CA HIS A 8 -5.25 16.83 18.33
C HIS A 8 -3.97 17.40 18.96
N ALA A 9 -3.02 16.55 19.37
CA ALA A 9 -1.73 17.00 19.88
C ALA A 9 -0.98 17.82 18.82
N VAL A 10 -0.85 17.28 17.60
CA VAL A 10 -0.14 17.96 16.51
C VAL A 10 -0.85 19.25 16.06
N LEU A 11 -2.18 19.27 16.02
CA LEU A 11 -2.94 20.48 15.67
C LEU A 11 -2.93 21.56 16.76
N GLY A 12 -2.78 21.17 18.03
CA GLY A 12 -2.68 22.09 19.16
C GLY A 12 -1.32 22.78 19.27
N GLU A 13 -0.31 22.24 18.60
CA GLU A 13 1.05 22.78 18.60
C GLU A 13 1.23 23.82 17.49
N THR A 14 1.98 24.90 17.79
CA THR A 14 2.51 25.76 16.74
C THR A 14 3.77 25.11 16.16
N PRO A 15 3.87 24.84 14.84
CA PRO A 15 5.07 24.25 14.27
C PRO A 15 6.21 25.28 14.25
N VAL A 16 7.39 24.88 14.69
CA VAL A 16 8.62 25.68 14.53
C VAL A 16 8.92 25.94 13.03
N PRO A 17 9.61 27.05 12.69
CA PRO A 17 10.04 27.31 11.32
C PRO A 17 10.82 26.12 10.75
N GLY A 18 10.35 25.56 9.64
CA GLY A 18 10.93 24.36 8.99
C GLY A 18 10.09 23.09 9.13
N LEU A 19 9.22 22.97 10.15
CA LEU A 19 8.32 21.81 10.31
C LEU A 19 6.90 22.05 9.80
N SER A 20 6.56 23.26 9.38
CA SER A 20 5.19 23.60 8.96
C SER A 20 4.69 22.74 7.79
N SER A 21 5.56 22.41 6.82
CA SER A 21 5.21 21.53 5.70
C SER A 21 4.92 20.10 6.18
N ALA A 22 5.77 19.56 7.06
CA ALA A 22 5.61 18.25 7.68
C ALA A 22 4.30 18.12 8.47
N PHE A 23 3.93 19.15 9.25
CA PHE A 23 2.66 19.18 9.98
C PHE A 23 1.45 19.18 9.03
N ARG A 24 1.52 19.94 7.93
CA ARG A 24 0.47 19.92 6.90
C ARG A 24 0.35 18.55 6.24
N LEU A 25 1.47 17.95 5.82
CA LEU A 25 1.48 16.60 5.25
C LEU A 25 0.87 15.57 6.21
N PHE A 26 1.18 15.67 7.50
CA PHE A 26 0.61 14.80 8.52
C PHE A 26 -0.93 14.87 8.56
N THR A 27 -1.52 16.06 8.50
CA THR A 27 -3.00 16.17 8.46
C THR A 27 -3.60 15.47 7.24
N PHE A 28 -2.95 15.55 6.08
CA PHE A 28 -3.38 14.84 4.88
C PHE A 28 -3.21 13.32 5.01
N ILE A 29 -2.12 12.85 5.63
CA ILE A 29 -1.92 11.43 5.96
C ILE A 29 -3.06 10.93 6.83
N VAL A 30 -3.36 11.60 7.95
CA VAL A 30 -4.43 11.18 8.87
C VAL A 30 -5.79 11.10 8.18
N SER A 31 -6.14 12.11 7.37
CA SER A 31 -7.40 12.08 6.61
C SER A 31 -7.47 10.91 5.62
N SER A 32 -6.35 10.57 5.00
CA SER A 32 -6.27 9.44 4.06
C SER A 32 -6.34 8.10 4.79
N VAL A 33 -5.71 7.98 5.97
CA VAL A 33 -5.77 6.79 6.83
C VAL A 33 -7.19 6.55 7.35
N GLN A 34 -7.92 7.60 7.74
CA GLN A 34 -9.30 7.47 8.21
C GLN A 34 -10.23 6.90 7.13
N ALA A 35 -9.98 7.25 5.86
CA ALA A 35 -10.73 6.77 4.70
C ALA A 35 -10.26 5.40 4.18
N ALA A 36 -9.05 4.94 4.53
CA ALA A 36 -8.53 3.65 4.10
C ALA A 36 -9.31 2.49 4.73
N ARG A 37 -9.51 1.43 3.93
CA ARG A 37 -10.23 0.22 4.35
C ARG A 37 -9.29 -0.91 4.75
N GLU A 38 -8.27 -1.14 3.94
CA GLU A 38 -7.36 -2.28 4.07
C GLU A 38 -6.11 -1.90 4.88
N SER A 39 -5.61 -2.85 5.69
CA SER A 39 -4.52 -2.60 6.66
C SER A 39 -4.75 -1.37 7.54
N LYS A 40 -6.02 -1.12 7.91
CA LYS A 40 -6.44 0.11 8.59
C LYS A 40 -5.72 0.29 9.92
N LYS A 41 -5.58 -0.77 10.73
CA LYS A 41 -4.92 -0.66 12.03
C LYS A 41 -3.44 -0.34 11.87
N GLN A 42 -2.74 -1.01 10.96
CA GLN A 42 -1.31 -0.72 10.71
C GLN A 42 -1.11 0.72 10.25
N LEU A 43 -1.97 1.22 9.35
CA LEU A 43 -1.92 2.60 8.88
C LEU A 43 -2.23 3.61 10.00
N GLN A 44 -3.16 3.30 10.91
CA GLN A 44 -3.46 4.12 12.08
C GLN A 44 -2.28 4.19 13.05
N VAL A 45 -1.63 3.06 13.32
CA VAL A 45 -0.44 3.02 14.19
C VAL A 45 0.73 3.74 13.54
N LEU A 46 0.91 3.62 12.22
CA LEU A 46 1.94 4.35 11.47
C LEU A 46 1.73 5.86 11.59
N ALA A 47 0.52 6.35 11.29
CA ALA A 47 0.19 7.76 11.41
C ALA A 47 0.39 8.26 12.84
N LYS A 48 -0.04 7.48 13.85
CA LYS A 48 0.20 7.82 15.25
C LYS A 48 1.70 7.96 15.54
N GLY A 49 2.53 7.03 15.08
CA GLY A 49 3.98 7.11 15.30
C GLY A 49 4.62 8.31 14.61
N VAL A 50 4.14 8.66 13.41
CA VAL A 50 4.54 9.91 12.75
C VAL A 50 4.15 11.15 13.57
N GLY A 51 2.95 11.17 14.15
CA GLY A 51 2.51 12.27 15.02
C GLY A 51 3.39 12.41 16.26
N GLU A 52 3.70 11.29 16.93
CA GLU A 52 4.63 11.26 18.07
C GLU A 52 6.02 11.79 17.69
N LEU A 53 6.55 11.38 16.52
CA LEU A 53 7.80 11.90 15.99
C LEU A 53 7.77 13.42 15.80
N LEU A 54 6.72 13.94 15.17
CA LEU A 54 6.59 15.37 14.88
C LEU A 54 6.45 16.21 16.15
N SER A 55 5.63 15.78 17.11
CA SER A 55 5.49 16.45 18.40
C SER A 55 6.80 16.47 19.18
N THR A 56 7.52 15.34 19.25
CA THR A 56 8.84 15.29 19.91
C THR A 56 9.83 16.23 19.21
N LEU A 57 9.94 16.20 17.89
CA LEU A 57 10.84 17.08 17.16
C LEU A 57 10.50 18.56 17.36
N ASN A 58 9.22 18.92 17.31
CA ASN A 58 8.76 20.28 17.49
C ASN A 58 9.10 20.83 18.88
N LEU A 59 8.95 20.00 19.92
CA LEU A 59 9.34 20.35 21.29
C LEU A 59 10.86 20.53 21.42
N GLU A 60 11.64 19.56 20.92
CA GLU A 60 13.10 19.56 21.07
C GLU A 60 13.80 20.71 20.32
N ILE A 61 13.29 21.07 19.13
CA ILE A 61 13.79 22.24 18.38
C ILE A 61 13.39 23.53 19.10
N ARG A 62 12.15 23.62 19.62
CA ARG A 62 11.67 24.81 20.35
C ARG A 62 12.47 25.07 21.62
N GLU A 63 12.83 24.01 22.34
CA GLU A 63 13.67 24.09 23.54
C GLU A 63 15.17 24.25 23.22
N SER A 64 15.52 24.46 21.94
CA SER A 64 16.89 24.66 21.46
C SER A 64 17.87 23.53 21.82
N ARG A 65 17.35 22.32 22.07
CA ARG A 65 18.15 21.11 22.31
C ARG A 65 18.71 20.51 21.02
N ILE A 66 18.12 20.86 19.88
CA ILE A 66 18.62 20.51 18.54
C ILE A 66 19.09 21.79 17.84
N VAL A 67 20.34 21.80 17.37
CA VAL A 67 20.96 22.96 16.71
C VAL A 67 20.43 23.09 15.27
N ALA A 68 19.80 24.22 14.96
CA ALA A 68 19.13 24.47 13.68
C ALA A 68 20.00 24.26 12.43
N THR A 69 21.31 24.51 12.50
CA THR A 69 22.25 24.32 11.37
C THR A 69 22.48 22.85 11.02
N SER A 70 22.29 21.93 11.97
CA SER A 70 22.42 20.48 11.74
C SER A 70 21.12 19.84 11.23
N CYS A 71 20.03 20.61 11.16
CA CYS A 71 18.70 20.09 10.84
C CYS A 71 18.35 20.10 9.35
N VAL A 72 19.06 20.84 8.50
CA VAL A 72 18.63 21.07 7.10
C VAL A 72 18.43 19.76 6.34
N LYS A 73 19.41 18.85 6.37
CA LYS A 73 19.33 17.56 5.69
C LYS A 73 18.33 16.60 6.37
N PRO A 74 18.39 16.35 7.70
CA PRO A 74 17.40 15.51 8.38
C PRO A 74 15.94 15.98 8.24
N LEU A 75 15.70 17.30 8.18
CA LEU A 75 14.36 17.86 7.93
C LEU A 75 13.90 17.59 6.49
N GLY A 76 14.80 17.74 5.50
CA GLY A 76 14.49 17.39 4.12
C GLY A 76 14.21 15.90 3.95
N ASP A 77 14.99 15.03 4.59
CA ASP A 77 14.79 13.58 4.58
C ASP A 77 13.45 13.19 5.26
N LEU A 78 13.10 13.85 6.37
CA LEU A 78 11.79 13.70 7.01
C LEU A 78 10.64 14.14 6.10
N GLU A 79 10.78 15.28 5.43
CA GLU A 79 9.73 15.77 4.53
C GLU A 79 9.51 14.81 3.35
N ASN A 80 10.59 14.29 2.76
CA ASN A 80 10.52 13.26 1.71
C ASN A 80 9.82 11.98 2.23
N LEU A 81 10.17 11.52 3.43
CA LEU A 81 9.53 10.37 4.06
C LEU A 81 8.02 10.60 4.25
N LEU A 82 7.61 11.77 4.71
CA LEU A 82 6.18 12.10 4.89
C LEU A 82 5.45 12.19 3.55
N GLN A 83 6.09 12.72 2.50
CA GLN A 83 5.53 12.72 1.15
C GLN A 83 5.33 11.30 0.62
N ASP A 84 6.30 10.40 0.84
CA ASP A 84 6.20 9.00 0.41
C ASP A 84 5.12 8.24 1.18
N ILE A 85 5.01 8.44 2.50
CA ILE A 85 3.92 7.90 3.32
C ILE A 85 2.58 8.44 2.80
N HIS A 86 2.48 9.74 2.57
CA HIS A 86 1.25 10.35 2.06
C HIS A 86 0.81 9.76 0.73
N ARG A 87 1.72 9.68 -0.25
CA ARG A 87 1.46 9.10 -1.57
C ARG A 87 1.04 7.64 -1.46
N PHE A 88 1.70 6.87 -0.60
CA PHE A 88 1.37 5.47 -0.34
C PHE A 88 -0.03 5.32 0.26
N VAL A 89 -0.34 6.04 1.34
CA VAL A 89 -1.65 5.93 2.00
C VAL A 89 -2.79 6.39 1.08
N GLN A 90 -2.59 7.44 0.28
CA GLN A 90 -3.56 7.85 -0.75
C GLN A 90 -3.81 6.71 -1.75
N LYS A 91 -2.74 6.07 -2.24
CA LYS A 91 -2.86 4.94 -3.16
C LYS A 91 -3.58 3.75 -2.56
N GLU A 92 -3.34 3.42 -1.28
CA GLU A 92 -4.05 2.32 -0.59
C GLU A 92 -5.51 2.66 -0.32
N ARG A 93 -5.85 3.93 -0.05
CA ARG A 93 -7.22 4.39 0.18
C ARG A 93 -8.14 4.09 -1.01
N ASP A 94 -7.69 4.37 -2.23
CA ASP A 94 -8.51 4.27 -3.43
C ASP A 94 -8.42 2.88 -4.09
N LYS A 95 -7.68 1.94 -3.49
CA LYS A 95 -7.41 0.62 -4.06
C LYS A 95 -8.61 -0.32 -3.86
N PRO A 96 -9.10 -0.99 -4.93
CA PRO A 96 -10.14 -2.00 -4.80
C PRO A 96 -9.71 -3.18 -3.93
N PHE A 97 -10.68 -3.81 -3.26
CA PHE A 97 -10.44 -4.89 -2.31
C PHE A 97 -9.52 -5.99 -2.86
N LEU A 98 -9.83 -6.56 -4.03
CA LEU A 98 -9.02 -7.67 -4.58
C LEU A 98 -7.60 -7.25 -4.89
N LYS A 99 -7.41 -6.06 -5.47
CA LYS A 99 -6.07 -5.56 -5.76
C LYS A 99 -5.28 -5.40 -4.45
N SER A 100 -5.95 -4.94 -3.40
CA SER A 100 -5.38 -4.79 -2.06
C SER A 100 -5.09 -6.12 -1.36
N LEU A 101 -5.98 -7.10 -1.47
CA LEU A 101 -5.77 -8.47 -1.01
C LEU A 101 -4.55 -9.07 -1.71
N PHE A 102 -4.47 -8.85 -3.01
CA PHE A 102 -3.41 -9.41 -3.83
C PHE A 102 -2.02 -8.81 -3.50
N ASN A 103 -1.91 -7.50 -3.29
CA ASN A 103 -0.63 -6.89 -2.92
C ASN A 103 -0.42 -6.76 -1.40
N LYS A 104 -1.14 -7.53 -0.58
CA LYS A 104 -1.04 -7.46 0.89
C LYS A 104 0.40 -7.52 1.40
N ASP A 105 1.18 -8.50 0.94
CA ASP A 105 2.55 -8.67 1.45
C ASP A 105 3.45 -7.50 1.05
N GLN A 106 3.29 -6.98 -0.18
CA GLN A 106 3.97 -5.77 -0.60
C GLN A 106 3.57 -4.56 0.27
N ARG A 107 2.28 -4.41 0.60
CA ARG A 107 1.77 -3.35 1.48
C ARG A 107 2.38 -3.46 2.88
N ILE A 108 2.40 -4.66 3.47
CA ILE A 108 3.00 -4.92 4.79
C ILE A 108 4.49 -4.55 4.76
N ASN A 109 5.23 -5.04 3.77
CA ASN A 109 6.66 -4.77 3.62
C ASN A 109 6.96 -3.27 3.44
N GLN A 110 6.08 -2.55 2.74
CA GLN A 110 6.20 -1.10 2.57
C GLN A 110 5.93 -0.33 3.87
N ILE A 111 4.97 -0.78 4.68
CA ILE A 111 4.74 -0.19 6.01
C ILE A 111 5.97 -0.41 6.90
N GLU A 112 6.57 -1.60 6.88
CA GLU A 112 7.80 -1.91 7.62
C GLU A 112 9.01 -1.11 7.14
N SER A 113 9.12 -0.81 5.84
CA SER A 113 10.18 0.06 5.33
C SER A 113 10.05 1.49 5.86
N PHE A 114 8.82 2.01 6.00
CA PHE A 114 8.61 3.32 6.63
C PHE A 114 9.05 3.36 8.09
N TYR A 115 8.78 2.33 8.90
CA TYR A 115 9.30 2.28 10.27
C TYR A 115 10.82 2.25 10.33
N ARG A 116 11.47 1.55 9.39
CA ARG A 116 12.94 1.59 9.26
C ARG A 116 13.43 3.02 8.94
N HIS A 117 12.78 3.72 8.01
CA HIS A 117 13.13 5.11 7.67
C HIS A 117 12.86 6.09 8.82
N ILE A 118 11.77 5.90 9.58
CA ILE A 118 11.50 6.65 10.81
C ILE A 118 12.64 6.43 11.81
N GLY A 119 13.11 5.20 11.99
CA GLY A 119 14.24 4.89 12.87
C GLY A 119 15.55 5.59 12.47
N LEU A 120 15.81 5.67 11.16
CA LEU A 120 16.96 6.43 10.63
C LEU A 120 16.81 7.93 10.93
N THR A 121 15.60 8.47 10.77
CA THR A 121 15.29 9.88 11.04
C THR A 121 15.48 10.21 12.53
N VAL A 122 14.92 9.38 13.42
CA VAL A 122 15.09 9.51 14.89
C VAL A 122 16.56 9.49 15.29
N SER A 123 17.35 8.60 14.68
CA SER A 123 18.80 8.54 14.91
C SER A 123 19.51 9.79 14.39
N ALA A 124 19.14 10.31 13.21
CA ALA A 124 19.74 11.52 12.64
C ALA A 124 19.49 12.78 13.49
N PHE A 125 18.36 12.85 14.19
CA PHE A 125 18.03 13.93 15.14
C PHE A 125 18.57 13.69 16.55
N ASN A 126 19.20 12.54 16.83
CA ASN A 126 19.67 12.12 18.16
C ASN A 126 18.56 12.06 19.23
N ILE A 127 17.33 11.71 18.84
CA ILE A 127 16.16 11.62 19.74
C ILE A 127 15.78 10.18 20.11
N SER A 128 16.67 9.22 19.89
CA SER A 128 16.42 7.79 20.18
C SER A 128 16.12 7.49 21.66
N GLY A 129 16.52 8.37 22.59
CA GLY A 129 16.17 8.26 24.00
C GLY A 129 14.77 8.79 24.37
N LEU A 130 14.14 9.54 23.45
CA LEU A 130 12.82 10.17 23.65
C LEU A 130 11.70 9.42 22.93
N LEU A 131 12.05 8.65 21.89
CA LEU A 131 11.11 7.87 21.08
C LEU A 131 11.55 6.42 20.99
N SER A 132 10.69 5.52 21.48
CA SER A 132 10.92 4.08 21.40
C SER A 132 10.48 3.54 20.04
N ILE A 133 11.44 3.45 19.11
CA ILE A 133 11.23 2.80 17.81
C ILE A 133 10.83 1.33 17.98
N GLN A 134 11.34 0.65 19.01
CA GLN A 134 10.97 -0.74 19.31
C GLN A 134 9.49 -0.88 19.66
N ASP A 135 8.95 0.04 20.45
CA ASP A 135 7.51 0.06 20.77
C ASP A 135 6.67 0.36 19.52
N MET A 136 7.15 1.23 18.62
CA MET A 136 6.49 1.45 17.33
C MET A 136 6.40 0.18 16.49
N PHE A 137 7.51 -0.58 16.35
CA PHE A 137 7.50 -1.87 15.65
C PHE A 137 6.56 -2.88 16.31
N ARG A 138 6.57 -2.98 17.64
CA ARG A 138 5.69 -3.89 18.38
C ARG A 138 4.21 -3.54 18.21
N ASN A 139 3.88 -2.25 18.23
CA ASN A 139 2.52 -1.77 18.00
C ASN A 139 2.07 -2.06 16.55
N ASN A 140 2.96 -1.90 15.57
CA ASN A 140 2.67 -2.27 14.19
C ASN A 140 2.41 -3.77 14.03
N GLU A 141 3.19 -4.61 14.70
CA GLU A 141 2.99 -6.06 14.65
C GLU A 141 1.64 -6.46 15.26
N THR A 142 1.28 -5.86 16.39
CA THR A 142 -0.04 -6.07 17.01
C THR A 142 -1.17 -5.64 16.06
N ALA A 143 -1.02 -4.47 15.42
CA ALA A 143 -1.97 -3.97 14.44
C ALA A 143 -2.07 -4.87 13.19
N ARG A 144 -0.95 -5.46 12.75
CA ARG A 144 -0.91 -6.42 11.64
C ARG A 144 -1.75 -7.67 11.96
N ILE A 145 -1.64 -8.18 13.18
CA ILE A 145 -2.43 -9.33 13.64
C ILE A 145 -3.93 -8.99 13.66
N GLU A 146 -4.31 -7.80 14.14
CA GLU A 146 -5.69 -7.32 14.10
C GLU A 146 -6.23 -7.20 12.67
N ASP A 147 -5.49 -6.54 11.78
CA ASP A 147 -5.87 -6.39 10.37
C ASP A 147 -6.01 -7.76 9.67
N MET A 148 -5.10 -8.70 9.95
CA MET A 148 -5.18 -10.07 9.43
C MET A 148 -6.44 -10.80 9.93
N SER A 149 -6.80 -10.62 11.19
CA SER A 149 -8.02 -11.22 11.75
C SER A 149 -9.29 -10.66 11.07
N MET A 150 -9.36 -9.34 10.88
CA MET A 150 -10.46 -8.68 10.16
C MET A 150 -10.55 -9.16 8.70
N LEU A 151 -9.41 -9.25 8.02
CA LEU A 151 -9.36 -9.77 6.65
C LEU A 151 -9.88 -11.21 6.59
N ASN A 152 -9.40 -12.10 7.45
CA ASN A 152 -9.86 -13.49 7.49
C ASN A 152 -11.37 -13.61 7.74
N ALA A 153 -11.93 -12.76 8.61
CA ALA A 153 -13.37 -12.71 8.83
C ALA A 153 -14.14 -12.26 7.58
N GLN A 154 -13.62 -11.26 6.86
CA GLN A 154 -14.20 -10.80 5.59
C GLN A 154 -14.14 -11.88 4.51
N LEU A 155 -13.02 -12.59 4.38
CA LEU A 155 -12.89 -13.69 3.42
C LEU A 155 -13.88 -14.82 3.69
N LYS A 156 -14.05 -15.22 4.96
CA LYS A 156 -15.07 -16.21 5.37
C LYS A 156 -16.48 -15.78 4.99
N ARG A 157 -16.81 -14.50 5.20
CA ARG A 157 -18.12 -13.97 4.81
C ARG A 157 -18.34 -14.04 3.31
N LEU A 158 -17.33 -13.69 2.51
CA LEU A 158 -17.41 -13.74 1.05
C LEU A 158 -17.52 -15.18 0.52
N GLU A 159 -16.90 -16.15 1.18
CA GLU A 159 -17.07 -17.57 0.84
C GLU A 159 -18.50 -18.06 1.07
N GLN A 160 -19.19 -17.53 2.08
CA GLN A 160 -20.54 -17.96 2.46
C GLN A 160 -21.66 -17.30 1.63
N ASN A 161 -21.37 -16.20 0.93
CA ASN A 161 -22.37 -15.44 0.18
C ASN A 161 -21.91 -15.17 -1.26
N GLN A 162 -22.48 -15.92 -2.21
CA GLN A 162 -22.15 -15.81 -3.63
C GLN A 162 -22.50 -14.45 -4.26
N ASP A 163 -23.55 -13.77 -3.77
CA ASP A 163 -23.91 -12.45 -4.27
C ASP A 163 -22.92 -11.39 -3.80
N ASP A 164 -22.50 -11.45 -2.53
CA ASP A 164 -21.45 -10.57 -1.99
C ASP A 164 -20.12 -10.81 -2.74
N LEU A 165 -19.77 -12.08 -3.00
CA LEU A 165 -18.61 -12.44 -3.80
C LEU A 165 -18.71 -11.81 -5.19
N ARG A 166 -19.80 -12.05 -5.92
CA ARG A 166 -19.99 -11.50 -7.28
C ARG A 166 -19.87 -9.97 -7.32
N ASN A 167 -20.42 -9.28 -6.33
CA ASN A 167 -20.37 -7.82 -6.22
C ASN A 167 -18.92 -7.33 -6.00
N VAL A 168 -18.17 -7.96 -5.09
CA VAL A 168 -16.78 -7.60 -4.80
C VAL A 168 -15.84 -7.88 -5.98
N LEU A 169 -16.13 -8.92 -6.76
CA LEU A 169 -15.31 -9.28 -7.91
C LEU A 169 -15.55 -8.36 -9.14
N GLU A 170 -16.56 -7.48 -9.12
CA GLU A 170 -16.92 -6.56 -10.22
C GLU A 170 -16.84 -7.25 -11.60
N ILE A 171 -17.43 -8.45 -11.69
CA ILE A 171 -17.14 -9.39 -12.77
C ILE A 171 -17.62 -8.84 -14.13
N ASN A 172 -16.66 -8.48 -14.98
CA ASN A 172 -16.84 -8.37 -16.43
C ASN A 172 -15.96 -9.40 -17.16
N HIS A 173 -16.31 -9.72 -18.40
CA HIS A 173 -15.69 -10.87 -19.09
C HIS A 173 -14.18 -10.69 -19.33
N SER A 174 -13.71 -9.45 -19.58
CA SER A 174 -12.29 -9.12 -19.76
C SER A 174 -11.48 -9.25 -18.47
N ASN A 175 -12.05 -8.90 -17.32
CA ASN A 175 -11.36 -8.94 -16.03
C ASN A 175 -11.32 -10.35 -15.43
N MET A 176 -12.26 -11.23 -15.83
CA MET A 176 -12.39 -12.58 -15.28
C MET A 176 -11.14 -13.45 -15.52
N LEU A 177 -10.64 -13.52 -16.76
CA LEU A 177 -9.46 -14.34 -17.07
C LEU A 177 -8.19 -13.81 -16.41
N ALA A 178 -8.02 -12.49 -16.39
CA ALA A 178 -6.92 -11.82 -15.68
C ALA A 178 -6.94 -12.13 -14.18
N MET A 179 -8.13 -12.14 -13.57
CA MET A 179 -8.32 -12.46 -12.17
C MET A 179 -8.04 -13.93 -11.88
N MET A 180 -8.55 -14.84 -12.72
CA MET A 180 -8.27 -16.27 -12.62
C MET A 180 -6.77 -16.56 -12.69
N ALA A 181 -6.04 -15.87 -13.59
CA ALA A 181 -4.58 -15.96 -13.65
C ALA A 181 -3.93 -15.53 -12.32
N SER A 182 -4.28 -14.37 -11.76
CA SER A 182 -3.70 -13.94 -10.48
C SER A 182 -4.06 -14.86 -9.30
N LEU A 183 -5.28 -15.42 -9.25
CA LEU A 183 -5.69 -16.37 -8.23
C LEU A 183 -4.89 -17.67 -8.31
N GLN A 184 -4.75 -18.23 -9.51
CA GLN A 184 -3.99 -19.46 -9.73
C GLN A 184 -2.50 -19.28 -9.42
N ARG A 185 -1.90 -18.13 -9.77
CA ARG A 185 -0.51 -17.83 -9.39
C ARG A 185 -0.32 -17.83 -7.87
N ARG A 186 -1.29 -17.30 -7.12
CA ARG A 186 -1.23 -17.26 -5.65
C ARG A 186 -1.34 -18.62 -5.01
N LEU A 187 -2.21 -19.47 -5.55
CA LEU A 187 -2.32 -20.85 -5.12
C LEU A 187 -1.02 -21.64 -5.37
N ASN A 188 -0.28 -21.29 -6.44
CA ASN A 188 1.00 -21.92 -6.73
C ASN A 188 2.18 -21.39 -5.89
N ALA A 189 2.18 -20.10 -5.54
CA ALA A 189 3.33 -19.44 -4.91
C ALA A 189 3.59 -19.83 -3.45
N ALA A 190 2.57 -20.30 -2.73
CA ALA A 190 2.74 -20.85 -1.38
C ALA A 190 1.62 -21.86 -1.14
N PRO A 191 1.90 -23.12 -0.78
CA PRO A 191 0.88 -24.07 -0.30
C PRO A 191 0.82 -24.02 1.24
N ASN A 192 0.07 -23.08 1.79
CA ASN A 192 -0.14 -22.89 3.21
C ASN A 192 -1.66 -22.90 3.45
N ASN A 193 -2.18 -23.93 4.12
CA ASN A 193 -3.61 -24.12 4.34
C ASN A 193 -4.24 -23.05 5.26
N ASN A 194 -4.34 -21.81 4.76
CA ASN A 194 -4.84 -20.63 5.43
C ASN A 194 -6.14 -20.14 4.75
N GLN A 195 -6.80 -19.20 5.40
CA GLN A 195 -8.09 -18.70 4.92
C GLN A 195 -8.00 -18.05 3.53
N GLU A 196 -6.89 -17.39 3.21
CA GLU A 196 -6.67 -16.82 1.87
C GLU A 196 -6.65 -17.88 0.79
N GLN A 197 -6.01 -19.04 1.03
CA GLN A 197 -5.99 -20.13 0.05
C GLN A 197 -7.34 -20.78 -0.14
N THR A 198 -8.09 -20.97 0.95
CA THR A 198 -9.49 -21.40 0.87
C THR A 198 -10.28 -20.43 0.00
N PHE A 199 -10.16 -19.13 0.25
CA PHE A 199 -10.83 -18.09 -0.52
C PHE A 199 -10.40 -18.10 -1.99
N TYR A 200 -9.10 -18.17 -2.28
CA TYR A 200 -8.58 -18.16 -3.64
C TYR A 200 -9.04 -19.40 -4.43
N SER A 201 -8.99 -20.58 -3.80
CA SER A 201 -9.44 -21.84 -4.40
C SER A 201 -10.93 -21.82 -4.71
N HIS A 202 -11.76 -21.42 -3.72
CA HIS A 202 -13.20 -21.30 -3.89
C HIS A 202 -13.57 -20.30 -4.98
N THR A 203 -12.92 -19.12 -4.97
CA THR A 203 -13.15 -18.07 -5.97
C THR A 203 -12.73 -18.53 -7.38
N LEU A 204 -11.58 -19.21 -7.50
CA LEU A 204 -11.12 -19.74 -8.79
C LEU A 204 -12.08 -20.81 -9.33
N GLN A 205 -12.58 -21.69 -8.47
CA GLN A 205 -13.60 -22.69 -8.86
C GLN A 205 -14.89 -22.03 -9.35
N TYR A 206 -15.37 -21.01 -8.65
CA TYR A 206 -16.53 -20.22 -9.06
C TYR A 206 -16.33 -19.53 -10.42
N LEU A 207 -15.18 -18.88 -10.64
CA LEU A 207 -14.89 -18.24 -11.92
C LEU A 207 -14.67 -19.25 -13.06
N THR A 208 -14.13 -20.43 -12.76
CA THR A 208 -13.98 -21.52 -13.73
C THR A 208 -15.35 -22.04 -14.17
N SER A 209 -16.29 -22.25 -13.23
CA SER A 209 -17.64 -22.72 -13.56
C SER A 209 -18.43 -21.68 -14.35
N MET A 210 -18.28 -20.39 -14.05
CA MET A 210 -18.92 -19.31 -14.79
C MET A 210 -18.33 -19.07 -16.18
N SER A 211 -17.00 -19.12 -16.32
CA SER A 211 -16.32 -18.84 -17.59
C SER A 211 -16.39 -20.00 -18.57
N GLY A 212 -16.55 -21.23 -18.08
CA GLY A 212 -16.39 -22.45 -18.86
C GLY A 212 -14.97 -22.65 -19.41
N ARG A 213 -13.99 -21.88 -18.93
CA ARG A 213 -12.59 -21.89 -19.39
C ARG A 213 -11.66 -22.17 -18.23
N GLN A 214 -10.58 -22.90 -18.50
CA GLN A 214 -9.44 -22.97 -17.60
C GLN A 214 -8.36 -22.01 -18.10
N VAL A 215 -7.74 -21.28 -17.17
CA VAL A 215 -6.57 -20.46 -17.48
C VAL A 215 -5.34 -21.36 -17.44
N GLN A 216 -4.57 -21.38 -18.52
CA GLN A 216 -3.23 -21.95 -18.52
C GLN A 216 -2.24 -20.84 -18.20
N LEU A 217 -1.52 -21.01 -17.10
CA LEU A 217 -0.66 -20.00 -16.54
C LEU A 217 0.77 -20.28 -16.97
N GLU A 218 1.31 -19.38 -17.78
CA GLU A 218 2.71 -19.40 -18.18
C GLU A 218 3.54 -18.52 -17.23
N ASP A 219 4.80 -18.90 -16.98
CA ASP A 219 5.66 -18.21 -16.01
C ASP A 219 5.93 -16.74 -16.38
N TRP A 220 5.93 -16.42 -17.67
CA TRP A 220 6.15 -15.06 -18.18
C TRP A 220 4.89 -14.19 -18.18
N MET A 221 3.71 -14.78 -17.95
CA MET A 221 2.46 -14.04 -18.00
C MET A 221 2.37 -13.07 -16.83
N ILE A 222 1.97 -11.83 -17.06
CA ILE A 222 1.74 -10.83 -16.01
C ILE A 222 0.30 -10.35 -16.12
N ALA A 223 -0.48 -10.54 -15.05
CA ALA A 223 -1.85 -10.07 -15.02
C ALA A 223 -1.90 -8.61 -14.55
N PRO A 224 -2.91 -7.83 -14.97
CA PRO A 224 -3.13 -6.45 -14.48
C PRO A 224 -3.17 -6.33 -12.95
N PHE A 225 -3.59 -7.39 -12.27
CA PHE A 225 -3.62 -7.46 -10.81
C PHE A 225 -2.24 -7.62 -10.16
N ASP A 226 -1.19 -7.90 -10.94
CA ASP A 226 0.20 -8.03 -10.44
C ASP A 226 1.02 -6.74 -10.58
N VAL A 227 0.54 -5.75 -11.35
CA VAL A 227 1.27 -4.50 -11.63
C VAL A 227 0.56 -3.28 -11.07
N GLU A 228 1.30 -2.28 -10.59
CA GLU A 228 0.71 -1.01 -10.19
C GLU A 228 0.96 0.05 -11.27
N TYR A 229 -0.12 0.59 -11.81
CA TYR A 229 -0.07 1.68 -12.78
C TYR A 229 0.20 3.00 -12.08
N GLY A 230 1.09 3.80 -12.66
CA GLY A 230 1.36 5.18 -12.29
C GLY A 230 0.97 6.12 -13.44
N GLN A 231 1.74 7.19 -13.62
CA GLN A 231 1.47 8.21 -14.64
C GLN A 231 1.64 7.64 -16.06
N GLU A 232 0.78 8.07 -16.99
CA GLU A 232 0.99 7.87 -18.42
C GLU A 232 2.26 8.62 -18.86
N ILE A 233 3.19 7.92 -19.47
CA ILE A 233 4.49 8.46 -19.93
C ILE A 233 4.64 8.44 -21.46
N GLY A 234 3.68 7.85 -22.18
CA GLY A 234 3.70 7.89 -23.64
C GLY A 234 2.42 7.33 -24.26
N VAL A 235 2.11 7.80 -25.47
CA VAL A 235 0.99 7.33 -26.29
C VAL A 235 1.50 7.16 -27.72
N GLY A 236 1.07 6.08 -28.38
CA GLY A 236 1.31 5.86 -29.80
C GLY A 236 0.16 5.09 -30.45
N GLY A 237 0.23 4.88 -31.76
CA GLY A 237 -0.84 4.22 -32.53
C GLY A 237 -1.16 2.78 -32.08
N PHE A 238 -0.28 2.16 -31.29
CA PHE A 238 -0.43 0.78 -30.81
C PHE A 238 -0.76 0.68 -29.32
N GLY A 239 -0.78 1.78 -28.58
CA GLY A 239 -0.98 1.70 -27.13
C GLY A 239 -0.61 2.94 -26.34
N LYS A 240 -0.85 2.81 -25.03
CA LYS A 240 -0.40 3.74 -24.01
C LYS A 240 0.69 3.10 -23.16
N VAL A 241 1.65 3.88 -22.73
CA VAL A 241 2.74 3.46 -21.85
C VAL A 241 2.59 4.20 -20.54
N TYR A 242 2.63 3.45 -19.44
CA TYR A 242 2.57 3.96 -18.08
C TYR A 242 3.88 3.68 -17.36
N ARG A 243 4.33 4.64 -16.55
CA ARG A 243 5.27 4.33 -15.48
C ARG A 243 4.54 3.46 -14.46
N GLY A 244 5.16 2.43 -13.93
CA GLY A 244 4.53 1.56 -12.96
C GLY A 244 5.51 0.75 -12.14
N THR A 245 4.99 -0.16 -11.34
CA THR A 245 5.80 -1.10 -10.55
C THR A 245 5.31 -2.53 -10.72
N TRP A 246 6.26 -3.47 -10.77
CA TRP A 246 6.02 -4.90 -10.75
C TRP A 246 7.06 -5.55 -9.82
N ASN A 247 6.61 -6.32 -8.83
CA ASN A 247 7.49 -6.90 -7.80
C ASN A 247 8.47 -5.88 -7.21
N GLN A 248 7.95 -4.71 -6.80
CA GLN A 248 8.71 -3.58 -6.24
C GLN A 248 9.78 -2.98 -7.19
N THR A 249 9.87 -3.45 -8.43
CA THR A 249 10.76 -2.93 -9.46
C THR A 249 10.00 -1.93 -10.32
N GLU A 250 10.61 -0.78 -10.58
CA GLU A 250 10.04 0.22 -11.49
C GLU A 250 10.09 -0.30 -12.93
N VAL A 251 8.96 -0.21 -13.63
CA VAL A 251 8.82 -0.74 -15.00
C VAL A 251 7.99 0.21 -15.87
N ALA A 252 8.17 0.12 -17.18
CA ALA A 252 7.24 0.69 -18.15
C ALA A 252 6.18 -0.35 -18.53
N ILE A 253 4.91 -0.01 -18.33
CA ILE A 253 3.76 -0.89 -18.63
C ILE A 253 3.11 -0.40 -19.92
N LYS A 254 3.22 -1.18 -21.00
CA LYS A 254 2.56 -0.88 -22.28
C LYS A 254 1.21 -1.59 -22.37
N VAL A 255 0.14 -0.82 -22.47
CA VAL A 255 -1.23 -1.30 -22.68
C VAL A 255 -1.57 -1.16 -24.15
N LEU A 256 -1.88 -2.28 -24.81
CA LEU A 256 -2.23 -2.33 -26.23
C LEU A 256 -3.72 -2.00 -26.45
N HIS A 257 -4.06 -1.47 -27.62
CA HIS A 257 -5.47 -1.26 -28.00
C HIS A 257 -6.16 -2.60 -28.23
N ASN A 258 -7.35 -2.79 -27.65
CA ASN A 258 -8.25 -3.90 -28.00
C ASN A 258 -9.56 -3.35 -28.58
N VAL A 259 -10.30 -4.18 -29.31
CA VAL A 259 -11.56 -3.90 -30.02
C VAL A 259 -12.67 -3.34 -29.12
N ALA A 260 -12.52 -3.43 -27.78
CA ALA A 260 -13.44 -2.90 -26.77
C ALA A 260 -12.92 -1.64 -26.03
N GLY A 261 -11.81 -1.04 -26.46
CA GLY A 261 -11.16 0.10 -25.81
C GLY A 261 -9.90 -0.28 -25.01
N PHE A 262 -9.38 0.65 -24.20
CA PHE A 262 -8.21 0.46 -23.33
C PHE A 262 -8.57 -0.41 -22.12
N THR A 263 -8.79 -1.71 -22.34
CA THR A 263 -8.86 -2.67 -21.24
C THR A 263 -7.51 -3.35 -21.10
N PRO A 264 -6.86 -3.30 -19.92
CA PRO A 264 -5.69 -4.11 -19.64
C PRO A 264 -6.13 -5.57 -19.63
N SER A 265 -6.14 -6.19 -20.81
CA SER A 265 -6.14 -7.64 -20.98
C SER A 265 -4.73 -8.12 -20.67
N VAL A 266 -4.58 -9.36 -20.19
CA VAL A 266 -3.30 -10.06 -19.87
C VAL A 266 -2.11 -9.39 -20.56
N VAL A 267 -1.25 -8.74 -19.79
CA VAL A 267 -0.19 -7.89 -20.36
C VAL A 267 0.84 -8.81 -20.99
N VAL A 268 0.95 -8.73 -22.31
CA VAL A 268 1.96 -9.47 -23.09
C VAL A 268 3.19 -8.58 -23.24
N GLY A 269 4.28 -8.96 -22.57
CA GLY A 269 5.64 -8.49 -22.84
C GLY A 269 6.14 -7.36 -21.93
N CYS A 270 7.04 -7.71 -21.02
CA CYS A 270 7.97 -6.77 -20.40
C CYS A 270 9.27 -6.80 -21.22
N SER A 271 9.63 -5.72 -21.90
CA SER A 271 10.94 -5.60 -22.56
C SER A 271 11.95 -5.10 -21.55
N THR A 272 12.84 -5.98 -21.10
CA THR A 272 13.99 -5.64 -20.27
C THR A 272 15.17 -5.22 -21.14
N HIS A 273 15.04 -4.14 -21.92
CA HIS A 273 16.18 -3.47 -22.52
C HIS A 273 15.88 -1.96 -22.62
N MET A 274 16.40 -1.20 -21.65
CA MET A 274 16.81 0.18 -21.92
C MET A 274 18.32 0.11 -22.20
N GLU A 275 18.68 0.25 -23.47
CA GLU A 275 19.98 0.80 -23.86
C GLU A 275 19.90 2.33 -23.84
#